data_AF-A0A0K2TBJ3-F1
#
_entry.id   AF-A0A0K2TBJ3-F1
#
_cell.length_a   1.000
_cell.length_b   1.000
_cell.length_c   1.000
_cell.angle_alpha   90.00
_cell.angle_beta   90.00
_cell.angle_gamma   90.00
#
_symmetry.space_group_name_H-M   'P 1'
#
loop_
_entity.id
_entity.type
_entity.pdbx_description
1 polymer ?
#
loop_
_entity_poly.entity_id
_entity_poly.type
_entity_poly.pdbx_seq_one_letter_code
_entity_poly.pdbx_strand_id
1 'polypeptide(L)'
;MDYFGDNIQTRNPSEELQGIVVIIFNIDGPTFVNIKKNHHVRYASQHYFCALHQEHQHLTKEERDVVANSFKVNSFDAHPEAILLGALFDSDKNTRRTAVNIIMKDRGKRKLDQLGNIFAQLKVMMELVDLSSIPNSFLTEPPLTFDIKEEEFLKCIEG
;
A
#
# COMPACT_ATOMS: atom_id res chain seq x y z
N MET A 1 44.16 -12.20 15.79
CA MET A 1 43.32 -11.06 15.34
C MET A 1 41.95 -11.65 15.13
N ASP A 2 41.15 -11.68 16.19
CA ASP A 2 39.79 -12.22 16.15
C ASP A 2 38.83 -11.06 15.85
N TYR A 3 38.40 -11.01 14.59
CA TYR A 3 37.21 -10.26 14.19
C TYR A 3 36.00 -11.17 14.38
N PHE A 4 35.47 -11.23 15.59
CA PHE A 4 34.10 -11.71 15.83
C PHE A 4 33.40 -10.68 16.71
N GLY A 5 32.44 -10.00 16.08
CA GLY A 5 31.78 -8.81 16.60
C GLY A 5 31.06 -9.03 17.92
N ASP A 6 30.95 -7.92 18.65
CA ASP A 6 30.22 -7.81 19.90
C ASP A 6 28.83 -8.47 19.79
N ASN A 7 28.55 -9.41 20.69
CA ASN A 7 27.24 -10.05 20.78
C ASN A 7 26.15 -8.99 21.00
N ILE A 8 25.18 -8.90 20.08
CA ILE A 8 23.99 -8.02 20.15
C ILE A 8 23.01 -8.48 21.26
N GLN A 9 23.37 -9.47 22.08
CA GLN A 9 22.53 -10.02 23.14
C GLN A 9 22.62 -9.14 24.39
N THR A 10 21.61 -8.28 24.59
CA THR A 10 21.41 -7.55 25.85
C THR A 10 20.23 -8.15 26.64
N ARG A 11 20.39 -8.30 27.95
CA ARG A 11 19.29 -8.70 28.86
C ARG A 11 18.35 -7.55 29.19
N ASN A 12 18.78 -6.33 28.94
CA ASN A 12 18.03 -5.09 29.18
C ASN A 12 17.98 -4.32 27.86
N PRO A 13 17.11 -4.71 26.91
CA PRO A 13 16.96 -3.98 25.66
C PRO A 13 16.40 -2.57 25.93
N SER A 14 16.89 -1.58 25.19
CA SER A 14 16.34 -0.22 25.26
C SER A 14 14.90 -0.20 24.76
N GLU A 15 14.15 0.84 25.11
CA GLU A 15 12.75 0.99 24.67
C GLU A 15 12.65 1.05 23.14
N GLU A 16 13.63 1.66 22.47
CA GLU A 16 13.70 1.72 21.02
C GLU A 16 13.89 0.34 20.39
N LEU A 17 14.78 -0.49 20.97
CA LEU A 17 14.98 -1.85 20.48
C LEU A 17 13.73 -2.70 20.69
N GLN A 18 13.04 -2.52 21.81
CA GLN A 18 11.77 -3.20 22.07
C GLN A 18 10.70 -2.78 21.04
N GLY A 19 10.57 -1.48 20.75
CA GLY A 19 9.64 -0.97 19.74
C GLY A 19 9.94 -1.51 18.33
N ILE A 20 11.21 -1.60 17.93
CA ILE A 20 11.59 -2.22 16.65
C ILE A 20 11.16 -3.68 16.60
N VAL A 21 11.37 -4.44 17.67
CA VAL A 21 10.94 -5.85 17.74
C VAL A 21 9.41 -5.95 17.63
N VAL A 22 8.66 -5.09 18.32
CA VAL A 22 7.19 -5.03 18.20
C VAL A 22 6.76 -4.79 16.76
N ILE A 23 7.37 -3.82 16.07
CA ILE A 23 7.08 -3.51 14.67
C ILE A 23 7.38 -4.72 13.77
N ILE A 24 8.55 -5.35 13.92
CA ILE A 24 8.95 -6.49 13.08
C ILE A 24 7.96 -7.66 13.23
N PHE A 25 7.61 -8.01 14.47
CA PHE A 25 6.76 -9.18 14.71
C PHE A 25 5.29 -8.94 14.37
N ASN A 26 4.79 -7.71 14.50
CA ASN A 26 3.37 -7.42 14.25
C ASN A 26 3.10 -6.93 12.83
N ILE A 27 4.07 -6.31 12.15
CA ILE A 27 3.90 -5.71 10.83
C ILE A 27 4.78 -6.40 9.77
N ASP A 28 6.10 -6.27 9.87
CA ASP A 28 7.01 -6.66 8.77
C ASP A 28 6.98 -8.16 8.50
N GLY A 29 7.06 -8.98 9.54
CA GLY A 29 7.04 -10.44 9.46
C GLY A 29 5.73 -10.95 8.84
N PRO A 30 4.57 -10.61 9.41
CA PRO A 30 3.26 -10.98 8.84
C PRO A 30 3.07 -10.48 7.40
N THR A 31 3.42 -9.23 7.11
CA THR A 31 3.32 -8.64 5.76
C THR A 31 4.19 -9.41 4.77
N PHE A 32 5.44 -9.70 5.12
CA PHE A 32 6.34 -10.49 4.29
C PHE A 32 5.77 -11.88 3.98
N VAL A 33 5.25 -12.58 4.99
CA VAL A 33 4.64 -13.91 4.81
C VAL A 33 3.41 -13.83 3.91
N ASN A 34 2.55 -12.82 4.10
CA ASN A 34 1.36 -12.61 3.29
C ASN A 34 1.69 -12.33 1.82
N ILE A 35 2.67 -11.47 1.56
CA ILE A 35 3.17 -11.19 0.21
C ILE A 35 3.73 -12.47 -0.42
N LYS A 36 4.55 -13.25 0.29
CA LYS A 36 5.08 -14.50 -0.25
C LYS A 36 3.99 -15.51 -0.59
N LYS A 37 2.96 -15.62 0.25
CA LYS A 37 1.82 -16.51 0.04
C LYS A 37 0.97 -16.06 -1.15
N ASN A 38 0.70 -14.77 -1.28
CA ASN A 38 -0.18 -14.18 -2.30
C ASN A 38 0.54 -13.09 -3.09
N HIS A 39 1.60 -13.45 -3.81
CA HIS A 39 2.52 -12.51 -4.47
C HIS A 39 1.97 -11.82 -5.74
N HIS A 40 0.78 -12.21 -6.21
CA HIS A 40 0.18 -11.63 -7.40
C HIS A 40 -0.29 -10.19 -7.12
N VAL A 41 -0.05 -9.27 -8.05
CA VAL A 41 -0.36 -7.82 -7.92
C VAL A 41 -1.81 -7.51 -7.54
N ARG A 42 -2.76 -8.40 -7.89
CA ARG A 42 -4.17 -8.31 -7.48
C ARG A 42 -4.39 -8.32 -5.96
N TYR A 43 -3.41 -8.80 -5.20
CA TYR A 43 -3.43 -8.86 -3.74
C TYR A 43 -2.66 -7.70 -3.09
N ALA A 44 -2.00 -6.84 -3.87
CA ALA A 44 -1.15 -5.78 -3.34
C ALA A 44 -1.92 -4.84 -2.39
N SER A 45 -3.13 -4.44 -2.76
CA SER A 45 -4.00 -3.67 -1.86
C SER A 45 -4.40 -4.41 -0.59
N GLN A 46 -4.63 -5.72 -0.68
CA GLN A 46 -5.02 -6.52 0.47
C GLN A 46 -3.86 -6.60 1.46
N HIS A 47 -2.63 -6.70 0.96
CA HIS A 47 -1.42 -6.61 1.78
C HIS A 47 -1.33 -5.26 2.46
N TYR A 48 -1.53 -4.18 1.71
CA TYR A 48 -1.55 -2.81 2.22
C TYR A 48 -2.60 -2.61 3.33
N PHE A 49 -3.86 -3.00 3.08
CA PHE A 49 -4.94 -2.86 4.08
C PHE A 49 -4.74 -3.79 5.28
N CYS A 50 -4.18 -4.98 5.07
CA CYS A 50 -3.87 -5.90 6.16
C CYS A 50 -2.77 -5.30 7.06
N ALA A 51 -1.74 -4.70 6.48
CA ALA A 51 -0.70 -4.01 7.23
C ALA A 51 -1.26 -2.81 8.01
N LEU A 52 -2.08 -1.96 7.39
CA LEU A 52 -2.74 -0.85 8.09
C LEU A 52 -3.62 -1.34 9.25
N HIS A 53 -4.37 -2.42 9.05
CA HIS A 53 -5.19 -3.00 10.10
C HIS A 53 -4.32 -3.48 11.28
N GLN A 54 -3.20 -4.15 10.98
CA GLN A 54 -2.24 -4.61 11.99
C GLN A 54 -1.61 -3.43 12.75
N GLU A 55 -1.25 -2.35 12.05
CA GLU A 55 -0.72 -1.12 12.68
C GLU A 55 -1.71 -0.52 13.68
N HIS A 56 -2.98 -0.42 13.31
CA HIS A 56 -4.01 0.13 14.18
C HIS A 56 -4.30 -0.75 15.39
N GLN A 57 -4.17 -2.07 15.25
CA GLN A 57 -4.44 -3.02 16.34
C GLN A 57 -3.28 -3.19 17.31
N HIS A 58 -2.04 -3.18 16.80
CA HIS A 58 -0.89 -3.68 17.56
C HIS A 58 0.11 -2.60 17.93
N LEU A 59 0.07 -1.42 17.30
CA LEU A 59 1.06 -0.38 17.54
C LEU A 59 0.49 0.79 18.36
N THR A 60 1.37 1.43 19.12
CA THR A 60 1.16 2.75 19.71
C THR A 60 1.16 3.83 18.64
N LYS A 61 0.83 5.07 19.00
CA LYS A 61 0.84 6.18 18.04
C LYS A 61 2.25 6.46 17.55
N GLU A 62 3.20 6.47 18.47
CA GLU A 62 4.60 6.74 18.22
C GLU A 62 5.20 5.68 17.27
N GLU A 63 4.89 4.40 17.47
CA GLU A 63 5.32 3.31 16.58
C GLU A 63 4.66 3.40 15.20
N ARG A 64 3.36 3.75 15.12
CA ARG A 64 2.69 4.00 13.83
C ARG A 64 3.35 5.12 13.04
N ASP A 65 3.78 6.20 13.70
CA ASP A 65 4.44 7.31 13.01
C ASP A 65 5.79 6.86 12.41
N VAL A 66 6.51 5.94 13.06
CA VAL A 66 7.73 5.31 12.53
C VAL A 66 7.43 4.43 11.32
N VAL A 67 6.41 3.57 11.43
CA VAL A 67 6.01 2.63 10.38
C VAL A 67 5.45 3.36 9.16
N ALA A 68 4.65 4.40 9.36
CA ALA A 68 4.10 5.23 8.31
C ALA A 68 5.18 5.85 7.41
N ASN A 69 6.39 6.09 7.95
CA ASN A 69 7.51 6.53 7.14
C ASN A 69 8.09 5.38 6.29
N SER A 70 8.23 4.18 6.85
CA SER A 70 8.72 2.98 6.15
C SER A 70 7.89 2.66 4.91
N PHE A 71 6.56 2.66 5.03
CA PHE A 71 5.70 2.37 3.90
C PHE A 71 5.72 3.46 2.81
N LYS A 72 5.99 4.74 3.15
CA LYS A 72 6.18 5.79 2.14
C LYS A 72 7.37 5.52 1.24
N VAL A 73 8.44 4.92 1.78
CA VAL A 73 9.67 4.63 1.04
C VAL A 73 9.65 3.23 0.41
N ASN A 74 8.94 2.27 1.00
CA ASN A 74 8.74 0.93 0.45
C ASN A 74 7.54 0.92 -0.51
N SER A 75 7.78 1.45 -1.71
CA SER A 75 6.84 1.69 -2.80
C SER A 75 6.11 0.45 -3.37
N PHE A 76 6.38 -0.75 -2.86
CA PHE A 76 5.82 -1.98 -3.41
C PHE A 76 4.32 -2.17 -3.06
N ASP A 77 3.91 -1.79 -1.84
CA ASP A 77 2.54 -2.01 -1.36
C ASP A 77 1.66 -0.75 -1.45
N ALA A 78 2.26 0.45 -1.50
CA ALA A 78 1.54 1.74 -1.40
C ALA A 78 1.44 2.51 -2.72
N HIS A 79 1.74 1.89 -3.87
CA HIS A 79 1.60 2.58 -5.16
C HIS A 79 0.12 2.93 -5.40
N PRO A 80 -0.23 4.17 -5.80
CA PRO A 80 -1.61 4.54 -6.12
C PRO A 80 -2.27 3.57 -7.10
N GLU A 81 -1.48 3.04 -8.04
CA GLU A 81 -1.93 2.02 -8.97
C GLU A 81 -2.25 0.67 -8.29
N ALA A 82 -1.44 0.25 -7.31
CA ALA A 82 -1.67 -0.98 -6.56
C ALA A 82 -2.93 -0.89 -5.70
N ILE A 83 -3.18 0.28 -5.11
CA ILE A 83 -4.41 0.58 -4.35
C ILE A 83 -5.63 0.56 -5.28
N LEU A 84 -5.57 1.23 -6.43
CA LEU A 84 -6.65 1.22 -7.41
C LEU A 84 -6.92 -0.17 -7.98
N LEU A 85 -5.89 -0.93 -8.34
CA LEU A 85 -6.00 -2.32 -8.80
C LEU A 85 -6.69 -3.19 -7.75
N GLY A 86 -6.34 -2.97 -6.51
CA GLY A 86 -6.99 -3.60 -5.38
C GLY A 86 -8.45 -3.28 -5.21
N ALA A 87 -8.76 -1.99 -5.25
CA ALA A 87 -10.10 -1.48 -5.09
C ALA A 87 -11.06 -2.01 -6.16
N LEU A 88 -10.59 -2.41 -7.34
CA LEU A 88 -11.39 -3.09 -8.37
C LEU A 88 -11.94 -4.46 -7.93
N PHE A 89 -11.29 -5.11 -6.96
CA PHE A 89 -11.69 -6.43 -6.45
C PHE A 89 -12.12 -6.37 -4.98
N ASP A 90 -12.40 -5.17 -4.45
CA ASP A 90 -12.88 -5.01 -3.08
C ASP A 90 -14.24 -5.67 -2.89
N SER A 91 -14.57 -6.13 -1.68
CA SER A 91 -15.90 -6.66 -1.38
C SER A 91 -17.00 -5.60 -1.42
N ASP A 92 -16.69 -4.34 -1.12
CA ASP A 92 -17.64 -3.23 -1.19
C ASP A 92 -17.81 -2.70 -2.62
N LYS A 93 -19.07 -2.67 -3.06
CA LYS A 93 -19.45 -2.23 -4.40
C LYS A 93 -19.16 -0.74 -4.63
N ASN A 94 -19.25 0.10 -3.59
CA ASN A 94 -19.00 1.53 -3.75
C ASN A 94 -17.51 1.81 -3.93
N THR A 95 -16.63 1.11 -3.21
CA THR A 95 -15.18 1.11 -3.45
C THR A 95 -14.84 0.68 -4.87
N ARG A 96 -15.39 -0.45 -5.36
CA ARG A 96 -15.17 -0.90 -6.75
C ARG A 96 -15.61 0.13 -7.78
N ARG A 97 -16.82 0.70 -7.61
CA ARG A 97 -17.35 1.76 -8.49
C ARG A 97 -16.45 2.99 -8.52
N THR A 98 -15.94 3.39 -7.36
CA THR A 98 -15.06 4.56 -7.23
C THR A 98 -13.75 4.34 -7.98
N ALA A 99 -13.13 3.16 -7.82
CA ALA A 99 -11.92 2.79 -8.55
C ALA A 99 -12.11 2.79 -10.07
N VAL A 100 -13.21 2.21 -10.57
CA VAL A 100 -13.55 2.21 -12.01
C VAL A 100 -13.71 3.63 -12.53
N ASN A 101 -14.44 4.50 -11.82
CA ASN A 101 -14.64 5.88 -12.24
C ASN A 101 -13.33 6.68 -12.32
N ILE A 102 -12.42 6.47 -11.36
CA ILE A 102 -11.11 7.11 -11.33
C ILE A 102 -10.28 6.67 -12.54
N ILE A 103 -10.22 5.36 -12.80
CA ILE A 103 -9.49 4.80 -13.93
C ILE A 103 -10.03 5.32 -15.26
N MET A 104 -11.35 5.30 -15.47
CA MET A 104 -11.97 5.80 -16.71
C MET A 104 -11.71 7.29 -16.93
N LYS A 105 -11.77 8.07 -15.85
CA LYS A 105 -11.50 9.51 -15.91
C LYS A 105 -10.05 9.82 -16.28
N ASP A 106 -9.10 9.02 -15.81
CA ASP A 106 -7.68 9.19 -16.14
C ASP A 106 -7.36 8.66 -17.55
N ARG A 107 -7.99 7.55 -17.96
CA ARG A 107 -7.94 7.02 -19.33
C ARG A 107 -8.27 8.08 -20.38
N GLY A 108 -9.34 8.84 -20.16
CA GLY A 108 -9.73 9.94 -21.05
C GLY A 108 -8.75 11.12 -21.08
N LYS A 109 -7.80 11.19 -20.13
CA LYS A 109 -6.78 12.24 -20.02
C LYS A 109 -5.40 11.82 -20.50
N ARG A 110 -5.13 10.52 -20.69
CA ARG A 110 -3.84 10.02 -21.16
C ARG A 110 -3.51 10.58 -22.56
N LYS A 111 -2.74 11.67 -22.57
CA LYS A 111 -1.78 11.97 -23.64
C LYS A 111 -0.52 11.16 -23.32
N LEU A 112 0.08 10.54 -24.34
CA LEU A 112 1.16 9.54 -24.29
C LEU A 112 2.42 9.89 -23.45
N ASP A 113 2.50 11.08 -22.85
CA ASP A 113 3.78 11.67 -22.40
C ASP A 113 3.90 11.93 -20.89
N GLN A 114 2.91 11.54 -20.04
CA GLN A 114 2.87 11.95 -18.63
C GLN A 114 3.01 10.82 -17.58
N LEU A 115 3.61 9.68 -17.94
CA LEU A 115 3.82 8.54 -17.03
C LEU A 115 4.80 8.82 -15.85
N GLY A 116 5.48 9.98 -15.80
CA GLY A 116 6.69 10.14 -14.97
C GLY A 116 6.56 10.84 -13.60
N ASN A 117 5.46 11.51 -13.25
CA ASN A 117 5.54 12.64 -12.28
C ASN A 117 4.67 12.56 -11.00
N ILE A 118 4.17 11.39 -10.61
CA ILE A 118 3.21 11.28 -9.50
C ILE A 118 3.85 10.88 -8.17
N PHE A 119 5.09 10.41 -8.20
CA PHE A 119 5.81 9.86 -7.05
C PHE A 119 6.17 10.89 -5.95
N ALA A 120 6.04 12.20 -6.18
CA ALA A 120 6.71 13.20 -5.36
C ALA A 120 5.88 13.88 -4.25
N GLN A 121 4.57 13.63 -4.10
CA GLN A 121 3.74 14.56 -3.31
C GLN A 121 2.71 13.96 -2.33
N LEU A 122 2.65 12.65 -2.09
CA LEU A 122 1.73 12.07 -1.09
C LEU A 122 2.30 12.26 0.33
N LYS A 123 1.65 13.11 1.14
CA LYS A 123 2.15 13.52 2.46
C LYS A 123 1.82 12.54 3.59
N VAL A 124 0.75 11.74 3.50
CA VAL A 124 0.36 10.80 4.56
C VAL A 124 -0.37 9.58 3.98
N MET A 125 -0.01 8.38 4.43
CA MET A 125 -0.57 7.11 3.94
C MET A 125 -1.98 6.78 4.44
N MET A 126 -2.39 7.35 5.59
CA MET A 126 -3.76 7.21 6.10
C MET A 126 -4.80 7.84 5.15
N GLU A 127 -4.40 8.77 4.28
CA GLU A 127 -5.30 9.36 3.27
C GLU A 127 -5.60 8.39 2.11
N LEU A 128 -4.93 7.24 2.04
CA LEU A 128 -5.18 6.22 1.01
C LEU A 128 -6.32 5.24 1.39
N VAL A 129 -6.81 5.30 2.63
CA VAL A 129 -7.92 4.45 3.13
C VAL A 129 -9.27 4.94 2.59
N ASP A 130 -9.36 6.23 2.28
CA ASP A 130 -10.53 6.81 1.64
C ASP A 130 -10.13 7.34 0.26
N LEU A 131 -10.48 6.59 -0.79
CA LEU A 131 -10.27 6.98 -2.18
C LEU A 131 -10.84 8.37 -2.51
N SER A 132 -11.86 8.83 -1.75
CA SER A 132 -12.44 10.15 -1.93
C SER A 132 -11.61 11.28 -1.31
N SER A 133 -10.71 10.96 -0.38
CA SER A 133 -9.80 11.89 0.26
C SER A 133 -8.49 12.11 -0.51
N ILE A 134 -8.14 11.21 -1.42
CA ILE A 134 -6.96 11.32 -2.27
C ILE A 134 -7.21 12.37 -3.38
N PRO A 135 -6.33 13.36 -3.57
CA PRO A 135 -6.52 14.32 -4.65
C PRO A 135 -6.42 13.60 -6.00
N ASN A 136 -7.40 13.84 -6.87
CA ASN A 136 -7.52 13.20 -8.20
C ASN A 136 -6.26 13.31 -9.10
N SER A 137 -5.35 14.24 -8.83
CA SER A 137 -4.08 14.40 -9.56
C SER A 137 -3.05 13.30 -9.25
N PHE A 138 -3.25 12.55 -8.16
CA PHE A 138 -2.35 11.48 -7.71
C PHE A 138 -2.79 10.09 -8.12
N LEU A 139 -4.04 9.95 -8.52
CA LEU A 139 -4.62 8.68 -8.93
C LEU A 139 -4.53 8.58 -10.44
N THR A 140 -3.55 7.80 -10.90
CA THR A 140 -3.42 7.44 -12.30
C THR A 140 -3.90 6.04 -12.57
N GLU A 141 -4.32 5.83 -13.81
CA GLU A 141 -4.69 4.52 -14.28
C GLU A 141 -3.50 3.55 -14.16
N PRO A 142 -3.68 2.40 -13.51
CA PRO A 142 -2.66 1.36 -13.47
C PRO A 142 -2.27 0.89 -14.88
N PRO A 143 -0.97 0.77 -15.22
CA PRO A 143 -0.50 0.27 -16.52
C PRO A 143 -1.09 -1.10 -16.89
N LEU A 144 -1.30 -1.96 -15.89
CA LEU A 144 -1.91 -3.28 -16.06
C LEU A 144 -3.35 -3.25 -16.58
N THR A 145 -3.97 -2.07 -16.60
CA THR A 145 -5.34 -1.91 -17.07
C THR A 145 -5.45 -1.29 -18.44
N PHE A 146 -4.34 -0.84 -19.03
CA PHE A 146 -4.33 -0.07 -20.27
C PHE A 146 -5.01 -0.78 -21.45
N ASP A 147 -4.87 -2.10 -21.52
CA ASP A 147 -5.41 -2.93 -22.61
C ASP A 147 -6.82 -3.47 -22.31
N ILE A 148 -7.34 -3.27 -21.09
CA ILE A 148 -8.67 -3.74 -20.67
C ILE A 148 -9.73 -2.81 -21.24
N LYS A 149 -10.73 -3.35 -21.94
CA LYS A 149 -11.82 -2.57 -22.52
C LYS A 149 -12.76 -2.02 -21.45
N GLU A 150 -13.43 -0.91 -21.73
CA GLU A 150 -14.34 -0.27 -20.78
C GLU A 150 -15.46 -1.20 -20.30
N GLU A 151 -16.00 -2.01 -21.22
CA GLU A 151 -17.03 -3.02 -20.95
C GLU A 151 -16.59 -4.05 -19.91
N GLU A 152 -15.30 -4.40 -19.86
CA GLU A 152 -14.76 -5.37 -18.91
C GLU A 152 -14.60 -4.76 -17.52
N PHE A 153 -14.26 -3.47 -17.45
CA PHE A 153 -14.17 -2.73 -16.21
C PHE A 153 -15.51 -2.56 -15.51
N LEU A 154 -16.58 -2.32 -16.28
CA LEU A 154 -17.92 -2.21 -15.72
C LEU A 154 -18.36 -3.50 -15.01
N LYS A 155 -17.88 -4.66 -15.47
CA LYS A 155 -18.14 -5.95 -14.80
C LYS A 155 -17.55 -6.02 -13.40
N CYS A 156 -16.45 -5.31 -13.12
CA CYS A 156 -15.88 -5.25 -11.77
C CYS A 156 -16.85 -4.62 -10.77
N ILE A 157 -17.77 -3.75 -11.19
CA ILE A 157 -18.76 -3.13 -10.29
C ILE A 157 -19.87 -4.11 -9.90
N GLU A 158 -20.14 -5.10 -10.75
CA GLU A 158 -21.27 -6.02 -10.60
C GLU A 158 -20.91 -7.35 -9.93
N GLY A 159 -19.64 -7.76 -10.03
CA GLY A 159 -19.10 -8.97 -9.40
C GLY A 159 -18.88 -8.87 -7.89
#